data_AF-A0A383D937-F1
#
_entry.id   AF-A0A383D937-F1
#
_cell.length_a   1.000
_cell.length_b   1.000
_cell.length_c   1.000
_cell.angle_alpha   90.00
_cell.angle_beta   90.00
_cell.angle_gamma   90.00
#
_symmetry.space_group_name_H-M   'P 1'
#
loop_
_entity.id
_entity.type
_entity.pdbx_description
1 polymer ?
#
loop_
_entity_poly.entity_id
_entity_poly.type
_entity_poly.pdbx_seq_one_letter_code
_entity_poly.pdbx_strand_id
1 'polypeptide(L)' 'VLGGVRSGKSAFAEGRTAALSQGPILYVATGVAVDDEMKERIQRHQASRPQEWSTLEEPVDL' A
#
# COMPACT_ATOMS: atom_id res chain seq x y z
N VAL A 1 -11.35 1.20 2.33
CA VAL A 1 -11.58 2.66 2.16
C VAL A 1 -11.81 2.90 0.68
N LEU A 2 -13.00 3.39 0.30
CA LEU A 2 -13.29 3.71 -1.10
C LEU A 2 -12.85 5.16 -1.39
N GLY A 3 -12.33 5.42 -2.58
CA GLY A 3 -11.88 6.75 -2.96
C GLY A 3 -11.19 6.77 -4.33
N GLY A 4 -11.25 7.93 -4.98
CA GLY A 4 -10.65 8.15 -6.30
C GLY A 4 -9.13 7.96 -6.32
N VAL A 5 -8.56 7.96 -7.52
CA VAL A 5 -7.10 7.95 -7.70
C VAL A 5 -6.52 9.20 -7.01
N ARG A 6 -5.40 9.03 -6.28
CA ARG A 6 -4.73 10.10 -5.51
C ARG A 6 -5.55 10.74 -4.36
N SER A 7 -6.63 10.12 -3.90
CA SER A 7 -7.44 10.64 -2.78
C SER A 7 -6.84 10.43 -1.37
N GLY A 8 -5.59 9.98 -1.26
CA GLY A 8 -4.95 9.69 0.04
C GLY A 8 -5.47 8.44 0.75
N LYS A 9 -6.24 7.58 0.08
CA LYS A 9 -6.89 6.41 0.69
C LYS A 9 -5.91 5.40 1.33
N SER A 10 -4.73 5.19 0.74
CA SER A 10 -3.72 4.28 1.30
C SER A 10 -3.17 4.81 2.62
N ALA A 11 -2.75 6.08 2.67
CA ALA A 11 -2.26 6.72 3.90
C ALA A 11 -3.32 6.72 5.02
N PHE A 12 -4.59 6.97 4.68
CA PHE A 12 -5.68 6.89 5.66
C PHE A 12 -5.86 5.45 6.18
N ALA A 13 -5.85 4.45 5.30
CA ALA A 13 -5.96 3.06 5.70
C ALA A 13 -4.78 2.64 6.59
N GLU A 14 -3.57 3.03 6.22
CA GLU A 14 -2.34 2.75 6.98
C GLU A 14 -2.40 3.33 8.39
N GLY A 15 -2.73 4.62 8.52
CA GLY A 15 -2.85 5.27 9.83
C GLY A 15 -3.93 4.65 10.72
N ARG A 16 -5.06 4.23 10.14
CA ARG A 16 -6.12 3.54 10.88
C ARG A 16 -5.68 2.15 11.34
N THR A 17 -5.01 1.39 10.48
CA THR A 17 -4.51 0.05 10.83
C THR A 17 -3.43 0.13 11.91
N ALA A 18 -2.50 1.07 11.83
CA ALA A 18 -1.48 1.31 12.84
C ALA A 18 -2.08 1.64 14.22
N ALA A 19 -3.17 2.43 14.25
CA ALA A 19 -3.83 2.82 15.49
C ALA A 19 -4.67 1.71 16.13
N LEU A 20 -5.13 0.72 15.36
CA LEU A 20 -6.08 -0.30 15.81
C LEU A 20 -5.47 -1.69 16.01
N SER A 21 -4.39 -2.01 15.29
CA SER A 21 -3.79 -3.33 15.36
C SER A 21 -3.03 -3.54 16.67
N GLN A 22 -3.24 -4.71 17.28
CA GLN A 22 -2.44 -5.20 18.39
C GLN A 22 -1.53 -6.38 17.98
N GLY A 23 -1.47 -6.68 16.68
CA GLY A 23 -0.75 -7.81 16.12
C GLY A 23 -0.06 -7.51 14.80
N PRO A 24 0.56 -8.53 14.17
CA PRO A 24 1.26 -8.38 12.90
C PRO A 24 0.33 -7.84 11.80
N ILE A 25 0.86 -6.94 10.98
CA ILE A 25 0.15 -6.34 9.86
C ILE A 25 0.76 -6.83 8.56
N LEU A 26 -0.11 -7.30 7.64
CA LEU A 26 0.24 -7.65 6.27
C LEU A 26 -0.32 -6.60 5.31
N TYR A 27 0.57 -5.93 4.58
CA TYR A 27 0.25 -5.01 3.50
C TYR A 27 0.17 -5.78 2.18
N VAL A 28 -1.02 -5.86 1.58
CA VAL A 28 -1.19 -6.52 0.27
C VAL A 28 -1.34 -5.45 -0.81
N ALA A 29 -0.42 -5.43 -1.76
CA ALA A 29 -0.43 -4.52 -2.89
C ALA A 29 -0.67 -5.29 -4.20
N THR A 30 -1.76 -4.98 -4.90
CA THR A 30 -2.15 -5.63 -6.17
C THR A 30 -1.96 -4.73 -7.39
N GLY A 31 -1.20 -3.64 -7.25
CA GLY A 31 -1.03 -2.65 -8.31
C GLY A 31 0.02 -3.09 -9.35
N VAL A 32 -0.36 -3.11 -10.62
CA VAL A 32 0.58 -3.30 -11.75
C VAL A 32 1.02 -1.95 -12.28
N ALA A 33 2.32 -1.71 -12.38
CA ALA A 33 2.83 -0.54 -13.10
C ALA A 33 2.66 -0.70 -14.61
N VAL A 34 1.87 0.17 -15.23
CA VAL A 34 1.64 0.19 -16.68
C VAL A 34 2.48 1.24 -17.42
N ASP A 35 3.08 2.18 -16.69
CA ASP A 35 3.94 3.25 -17.21
C ASP A 35 5.03 3.62 -16.18
N ASP A 36 6.01 4.42 -16.60
CA ASP A 36 7.16 4.78 -15.76
C ASP A 36 6.77 5.73 -14.60
N GLU A 37 5.76 6.59 -14.78
CA GLU A 37 5.22 7.42 -13.69
C GLU A 37 4.67 6.53 -12.55
N MET A 38 3.98 5.46 -12.93
CA MET A 38 3.41 4.49 -12.01
C MET A 38 4.50 3.65 -11.35
N LYS A 39 5.57 3.29 -12.05
CA LYS A 39 6.74 2.61 -11.44
C LYS A 39 7.38 3.47 -10.36
N GLU A 40 7.71 4.72 -10.68
CA GLU A 40 8.29 5.64 -9.69
C GLU A 40 7.35 5.85 -8.50
N ARG A 41 6.05 5.93 -8.76
CA ARG A 41 5.05 6.07 -7.70
C ARG A 41 4.99 4.84 -6.81
N ILE A 42 5.04 3.64 -7.38
CA ILE A 42 5.10 2.40 -6.61
C ILE A 42 6.37 2.38 -5.76
N GLN A 43 7.52 2.77 -6.31
CA GLN A 43 8.78 2.83 -5.54
C GLN A 43 8.69 3.81 -4.36
N ARG A 44 8.18 5.03 -4.58
CA ARG A 44 7.97 5.99 -3.48
C ARG A 44 7.02 5.42 -2.43
N HIS A 45 5.96 4.75 -2.87
CA HIS A 45 4.97 4.15 -1.98
C HIS A 45 5.53 2.96 -1.20
N GLN A 46 6.36 2.12 -1.82
CA GLN A 46 7.11 1.06 -1.15
C GLN A 46 8.03 1.63 -0.08
N ALA A 47 8.76 2.70 -0.40
CA ALA A 47 9.68 3.36 0.54
C ALA A 47 8.97 4.04 1.72
N SER A 48 7.71 4.45 1.57
CA SER A 48 6.93 5.07 2.65
C SER A 48 6.24 4.06 3.57
N ARG A 49 6.26 2.76 3.27
CA ARG A 49 5.60 1.74 4.10
C ARG A 49 6.35 1.55 5.42
N PRO A 50 5.64 1.32 6.54
CA PRO A 50 6.27 0.94 7.81
C PRO A 50 7.08 -0.35 7.63
N GLN A 51 8.33 -0.36 8.09
CA GLN A 51 9.22 -1.53 7.95
C GLN A 51 8.80 -2.70 8.83
N GLU A 52 8.06 -2.42 9.91
CA GLU A 52 7.49 -3.44 10.79
C GLU A 52 6.38 -4.27 10.13
N TRP A 53 5.85 -3.84 8.97
CA TRP A 53 4.78 -4.56 8.28
C TRP A 53 5.35 -5.52 7.26
N SER A 54 4.78 -6.72 7.22
CA SER A 54 5.03 -7.63 6.11
C SER A 54 4.34 -7.07 4.86
N THR A 55 4.99 -7.17 3.71
CA THR A 55 4.42 -6.74 2.43
C THR A 55 4.32 -7.94 1.50
N LEU A 56 3.16 -8.11 0.88
CA LEU A 56 2.92 -9.03 -0.22
C LEU A 56 2.54 -8.23 -1.47
N GLU A 57 3.32 -8.35 -2.54
CA GLU A 57 3.00 -7.74 -3.83
C GLU A 57 2.57 -8.83 -4.81
N GLU A 58 1.26 -8.95 -5.04
CA GLU A 58 0.66 -9.98 -5.91
C GLU A 58 -0.23 -9.29 -6.95
N PRO A 59 0.29 -9.01 -8.16
CA PRO A 59 -0.38 -8.10 -9.07
C PRO A 59 -1.65 -8.66 -9.73
N VAL A 60 -1.83 -9.98 -9.90
CA VAL A 60 -3.06 -10.51 -10.51
C VAL A 60 -3.42 -11.99 -10.20
N ASP A 61 -2.82 -12.65 -9.22
CA ASP A 61 -3.18 -14.05 -8.91
C ASP A 61 -3.34 -14.21 -7.38
N LEU A 62 -4.57 -14.06 -6.89
CA LEU A 62 -4.94 -14.27 -5.48
C LEU A 62 -6.02 -15.35 -5.37
#